data_AF-A0A1A9VGQ7-F1
#
_entry.id   AF-A0A1A9VGQ7-F1
#
_cell.length_a   1.000
_cell.length_b   1.000
_cell.length_c   1.000
_cell.angle_alpha   90.00
_cell.angle_beta   90.00
_cell.angle_gamma   90.00
#
_symmetry.space_group_name_H-M   'P 1'
#
loop_
_entity.id
_entity.type
_entity.pdbx_description
1 polymer ?
#
loop_
_entity_poly.entity_id
_entity_poly.type
_entity_poly.pdbx_seq_one_letter_code
_entity_poly.pdbx_strand_id
1 'polypeptide(L)'
;MPMTFKITFKNSTAKVKHLIATLIINNSDSFICSGHKQLDVSIFAFSEKELTFNLYPLIVDWHNLPQFVLEYNTQSDPTKDETQNNLLNELVQRSVPKKVFISPPLKQQNK
;
A
#
# COMPACT_ATOMS: atom_id res chain seq x y z
N MET A 1 -7.22 -14.60 -10.65
CA MET A 1 -6.84 -14.93 -9.25
C MET A 1 -6.55 -13.64 -8.50
N PRO A 2 -6.84 -13.57 -7.19
CA PRO A 2 -6.40 -12.44 -6.37
C PRO A 2 -4.87 -12.34 -6.36
N MET A 3 -4.38 -11.12 -6.48
CA MET A 3 -2.99 -10.75 -6.25
C MET A 3 -2.88 -10.12 -4.86
N THR A 4 -1.97 -10.63 -4.05
CA THR A 4 -1.69 -10.08 -2.73
C THR A 4 -0.62 -9.01 -2.84
N PHE A 5 -0.98 -7.77 -2.53
CA PHE A 5 -0.07 -6.64 -2.43
C PHE A 5 0.29 -6.41 -0.96
N LYS A 6 1.47 -6.91 -0.57
CA LYS A 6 1.99 -6.83 0.79
C LYS A 6 3.01 -5.72 0.92
N ILE A 7 2.85 -4.88 1.94
CA ILE A 7 3.81 -3.85 2.31
C ILE A 7 4.22 -4.07 3.76
N THR A 8 5.51 -4.03 4.02
CA THR A 8 6.08 -4.25 5.35
C THR A 8 6.81 -3.00 5.81
N PHE A 9 6.45 -2.49 6.98
CA PHE A 9 7.03 -1.29 7.58
C PHE A 9 7.89 -1.68 8.78
N LYS A 10 9.12 -1.20 8.81
CA LYS A 10 10.03 -1.38 9.95
C LYS A 10 10.26 -0.06 10.65
N ASN A 11 9.88 0.01 11.93
CA ASN A 11 10.17 1.16 12.77
C ASN A 11 11.44 0.89 13.59
N SER A 12 12.57 1.41 13.14
CA SER A 12 13.85 1.30 13.86
C SER A 12 14.03 2.37 14.96
N THR A 13 12.97 3.13 15.29
CA THR A 13 13.04 4.21 16.30
C THR A 13 12.41 3.81 17.62
N ALA A 14 12.78 4.51 18.70
CA ALA A 14 12.25 4.29 20.04
C ALA A 14 10.82 4.86 20.26
N LYS A 15 10.25 5.58 19.28
CA LYS A 15 8.92 6.18 19.37
C LYS A 15 7.93 5.39 18.52
N VAL A 16 6.70 5.23 19.03
CA VAL A 16 5.58 4.69 18.25
C VAL A 16 5.25 5.66 17.11
N LYS A 17 4.93 5.12 15.93
CA LYS A 17 4.52 5.90 14.75
C LYS A 17 3.05 5.62 14.47
N HIS A 18 2.24 6.66 14.52
CA HIS A 18 0.83 6.61 14.14
C HIS A 18 0.71 7.15 12.71
N LEU A 19 0.28 6.29 11.79
CA LEU A 19 0.24 6.56 10.36
C LEU A 19 -1.12 6.19 9.80
N ILE A 20 -1.56 6.90 8.78
CA ILE A 20 -2.73 6.58 7.98
C ILE A 20 -2.22 6.05 6.64
N ALA A 21 -2.51 4.78 6.38
CA ALA A 21 -2.15 4.10 5.15
C ALA A 21 -3.35 4.09 4.21
N THR A 22 -3.22 4.69 3.03
CA THR A 22 -4.30 4.82 2.04
C THR A 22 -3.88 4.23 0.71
N LEU A 23 -4.72 3.35 0.18
CA LEU A 23 -4.59 2.79 -1.16
C LEU A 23 -5.57 3.48 -2.10
N ILE A 24 -5.05 4.31 -2.99
CA ILE A 24 -5.83 5.07 -3.96
C ILE A 24 -6.03 4.19 -5.21
N ILE A 25 -7.30 3.85 -5.45
CA ILE A 25 -7.76 3.11 -6.65
C ILE A 25 -8.80 3.98 -7.33
N ASN A 26 -8.47 4.45 -8.52
CA ASN A 26 -9.35 5.24 -9.38
C ASN A 26 -10.31 4.33 -10.15
N ASN A 27 -11.44 4.89 -10.60
CA ASN A 27 -12.45 4.15 -11.35
C ASN A 27 -11.97 3.67 -12.75
N SER A 28 -10.89 4.25 -13.26
CA SER A 28 -10.22 3.84 -14.50
C SER A 28 -9.15 2.77 -14.29
N ASP A 29 -8.88 2.37 -13.05
CA ASP A 29 -7.79 1.45 -12.75
C ASP A 29 -8.16 0.01 -13.12
N SER A 30 -7.15 -0.75 -13.53
CA SER A 30 -7.31 -2.14 -13.98
C SER A 30 -7.42 -3.13 -12.81
N PHE A 31 -7.67 -2.62 -11.60
CA PHE A 31 -7.72 -3.38 -10.35
C PHE A 31 -8.92 -2.99 -9.51
N ILE A 32 -9.50 -3.97 -8.84
CA ILE A 32 -10.38 -3.75 -7.67
C ILE A 32 -9.66 -4.23 -6.41
N CYS A 33 -9.93 -3.63 -5.26
CA CYS A 33 -9.42 -4.09 -3.97
C CYS A 33 -10.57 -4.57 -3.10
N SER A 34 -10.38 -5.69 -2.41
CA SER A 34 -11.32 -6.11 -1.37
C SER A 34 -11.00 -5.45 -0.03
N GLY A 35 -12.02 -5.03 0.70
CA GLY A 35 -11.89 -4.50 2.06
C GLY A 35 -11.64 -2.98 2.13
N HIS A 36 -11.08 -2.53 3.25
CA HIS A 36 -10.83 -1.11 3.51
C HIS A 36 -9.61 -0.61 2.73
N LYS A 37 -9.79 0.47 1.98
CA LYS A 37 -8.72 1.15 1.25
C LYS A 37 -7.85 2.02 2.14
N GLN A 38 -8.36 2.44 3.29
CA GLN A 38 -7.67 3.28 4.26
C GLN A 38 -7.62 2.56 5.62
N LEU A 39 -6.45 2.56 6.25
CA LEU A 39 -6.16 1.88 7.50
C LEU A 39 -5.42 2.83 8.44
N ASP A 40 -5.84 2.90 9.70
CA ASP A 40 -5.05 3.52 10.77
C ASP A 40 -4.05 2.49 11.30
N VAL A 41 -2.77 2.85 11.26
CA VAL A 41 -1.65 1.94 11.49
C VAL A 41 -0.72 2.53 12.54
N SER A 42 -0.60 1.82 13.65
CA SER A 42 0.37 2.12 14.69
C SER A 42 1.53 1.13 14.63
N ILE A 43 2.75 1.64 14.43
CA ILE A 43 3.98 0.85 14.39
C ILE A 43 4.77 1.10 15.67
N PHE A 44 4.88 0.08 16.53
CA PHE A 44 5.57 0.19 17.81
C PHE A 44 7.08 0.39 17.64
N ALA A 45 7.73 0.84 18.72
CA ALA A 45 9.17 1.02 18.75
C ALA A 45 9.92 -0.29 18.46
N PHE A 46 10.95 -0.22 17.62
CA PHE A 46 11.78 -1.36 17.21
C PHE A 46 10.98 -2.55 16.65
N SER A 47 9.80 -2.30 16.07
CA SER A 47 8.89 -3.34 15.59
C SER A 47 8.67 -3.26 14.08
N GLU A 48 8.11 -4.33 13.54
CA GLU A 48 7.71 -4.45 12.15
C GLU A 48 6.18 -4.63 12.06
N LYS A 49 5.58 -4.04 11.03
CA LYS A 49 4.15 -4.13 10.77
C LYS A 49 3.92 -4.46 9.31
N GLU A 50 3.12 -5.49 9.05
CA GLU A 50 2.70 -5.88 7.71
C GLU A 50 1.29 -5.36 7.42
N LEU A 51 1.11 -4.80 6.22
CA LEU A 51 -0.18 -4.47 5.63
C LEU A 51 -0.37 -5.30 4.36
N THR A 52 -1.56 -5.85 4.20
CA THR A 52 -1.90 -6.72 3.07
C THR A 52 -3.16 -6.21 2.39
N PHE A 53 -3.05 -5.92 1.10
CA PHE A 53 -4.17 -5.55 0.24
C PHE A 53 -4.39 -6.63 -0.80
N ASN A 54 -5.63 -7.10 -0.93
CA ASN A 54 -5.97 -8.10 -1.94
C ASN A 54 -6.53 -7.39 -3.17
N LEU A 55 -5.72 -7.36 -4.22
CA LEU A 55 -6.03 -6.74 -5.50
C LEU A 55 -6.53 -7.81 -6.46
N TYR A 56 -7.61 -7.53 -7.17
CA TYR A 56 -8.09 -8.38 -8.25
C TYR A 56 -7.88 -7.65 -9.56
N PRO A 57 -7.04 -8.20 -10.45
CA PRO A 57 -6.86 -7.65 -11.77
C PRO A 57 -8.09 -7.88 -12.63
N LEU A 58 -8.49 -6.87 -13.40
CA LEU A 58 -9.63 -6.93 -14.31
C LEU A 58 -9.23 -7.23 -15.75
N ILE A 59 -8.02 -6.82 -16.16
CA ILE A 59 -7.52 -6.90 -17.54
C ILE A 59 -6.13 -7.53 -17.53
N VAL A 60 -5.78 -8.21 -18.62
CA VAL A 60 -4.49 -8.83 -18.87
C VAL A 60 -3.65 -7.90 -19.73
N ASP A 61 -2.66 -7.24 -19.13
CA ASP A 61 -1.61 -6.45 -19.79
C ASP A 61 -0.61 -5.93 -18.73
N TRP A 62 0.25 -4.99 -19.13
CA TRP A 62 0.93 -4.07 -18.24
C TRP A 62 -0.03 -3.05 -17.66
N HIS A 63 -0.16 -3.06 -16.33
CA HIS A 63 -1.02 -2.14 -15.62
C HIS A 63 -0.26 -1.40 -14.52
N ASN A 64 -0.67 -0.16 -14.26
CA ASN A 64 -0.18 0.59 -13.12
C ASN A 64 -0.81 0.00 -11.84
N LEU A 65 0.02 -0.21 -10.82
CA LEU A 65 -0.46 -0.60 -9.50
C LEU A 65 -1.17 0.61 -8.85
N PRO A 66 -2.18 0.35 -8.00
CA PRO A 66 -2.79 1.38 -7.18
C PRO A 66 -1.77 2.17 -6.37
N GLN A 67 -1.98 3.48 -6.26
CA GLN A 67 -1.06 4.33 -5.54
C GLN A 67 -1.20 4.12 -4.04
N PHE A 68 -0.10 3.74 -3.39
CA PHE A 68 -0.02 3.67 -1.93
C PHE A 68 0.48 4.99 -1.37
N VAL A 69 -0.25 5.55 -0.40
CA VAL A 69 0.07 6.80 0.28
C VAL A 69 0.12 6.53 1.78
N LEU A 70 1.07 7.15 2.46
CA LEU A 70 1.26 7.04 3.90
C LEU A 70 1.45 8.43 4.49
N GLU A 71 0.66 8.74 5.50
CA GLU A 71 0.65 10.06 6.15
C GLU A 71 0.77 9.89 7.66
N TYR A 72 1.43 10.82 8.35
CA TYR A 72 1.39 10.86 9.81
C TYR A 72 -0.01 11.23 10.29
N ASN A 73 -0.52 10.50 11.27
CA ASN A 73 -1.79 10.84 11.91
C ASN A 73 -1.55 12.06 12.82
N THR A 74 -1.85 13.26 12.32
CA THR A 74 -1.67 14.53 13.04
C THR A 74 -2.57 14.68 14.26
N GLN A 75 -3.65 13.90 14.35
CA GLN A 75 -4.49 13.86 15.55
C GLN A 75 -3.80 13.11 16.70
N SER A 76 -2.97 12.11 16.37
CA SER A 76 -2.24 11.29 17.36
C SER A 76 -0.84 11.82 17.65
N ASP A 77 -0.21 12.51 16.70
CA ASP A 77 1.11 13.15 16.87
C ASP A 77 1.10 14.56 16.27
N PRO A 78 0.69 15.59 17.06
CA PRO A 78 0.56 16.97 16.58
C PRO A 78 1.91 17.64 16.30
N THR A 79 3.03 16.97 16.55
CA THR A 79 4.38 17.49 16.25
C THR A 79 4.83 17.21 14.81
N LYS A 80 3.97 16.58 14.01
CA LYS A 80 4.24 16.18 12.63
C LYS A 80 3.71 17.21 11.66
N ASP A 81 4.63 17.90 11.01
CA ASP A 81 4.34 18.92 10.00
C ASP A 81 4.28 18.33 8.58
N GLU A 82 3.73 19.11 7.66
CA GLU A 82 3.59 18.80 6.23
C GLU A 82 4.92 18.45 5.55
N THR A 83 6.04 19.04 5.98
CA THR A 83 7.39 18.72 5.50
C THR A 83 7.79 17.26 5.78
N GLN A 84 7.39 16.71 6.92
CA GLN A 84 7.68 15.31 7.25
C GLN A 84 6.79 14.34 6.46
N ASN A 85 5.55 14.73 6.17
CA ASN A 85 4.67 13.99 5.27
C ASN A 85 5.21 13.97 3.84
N ASN A 86 5.75 15.08 3.34
CA ASN A 86 6.38 15.14 2.01
C ASN A 86 7.59 14.20 1.91
N LEU A 87 8.47 14.21 2.92
CA LEU A 87 9.61 13.30 2.96
C LEU A 87 9.17 11.83 3.05
N LEU A 88 8.13 11.54 3.83
CA LEU A 88 7.56 10.19 3.92
C LEU A 88 6.99 9.74 2.57
N ASN A 89 6.25 10.60 1.88
CA ASN A 89 5.67 10.31 0.59
C ASN A 89 6.76 10.04 -0.46
N GLU A 90 7.85 10.83 -0.48
CA GLU A 90 8.98 10.55 -1.36
C GLU A 90 9.61 9.17 -1.10
N LEU A 91 9.79 8.79 0.16
CA LEU A 91 10.31 7.48 0.52
C LEU A 91 9.38 6.36 0.02
N VAL A 92 8.07 6.50 0.26
CA VAL A 92 7.06 5.53 -0.20
C VAL A 92 7.08 5.40 -1.73
N GLN A 93 7.12 6.52 -2.46
CA GLN A 93 7.15 6.54 -3.93
C GLN A 93 8.39 5.88 -4.53
N ARG A 94 9.51 5.85 -3.80
CA ARG A 94 10.76 5.18 -4.21
C ARG A 94 10.78 3.70 -3.83
N SER A 95 10.10 3.32 -2.75
CA SER A 95 10.11 1.95 -2.23
C SER A 95 9.03 1.05 -2.84
N VAL A 96 7.93 1.62 -3.35
CA VAL A 96 6.78 0.85 -3.83
C VAL A 96 6.82 0.66 -5.36
N PRO A 97 6.61 -0.56 -5.88
CA PRO A 97 6.53 -0.80 -7.32
C PRO A 97 5.30 -0.12 -7.94
N LYS A 98 5.46 0.41 -9.16
CA LYS A 98 4.42 1.22 -9.83
C LYS A 98 3.66 0.47 -10.92
N LYS A 99 4.22 -0.61 -11.45
CA LYS A 99 3.64 -1.39 -12.55
C LYS A 99 3.78 -2.87 -12.28
N VAL A 100 2.82 -3.64 -12.79
CA VAL A 100 2.85 -5.09 -12.79
C VAL A 100 2.34 -5.59 -14.13
N PHE A 101 2.91 -6.69 -14.60
CA PHE A 101 2.38 -7.41 -15.75
C PHE A 101 1.45 -8.51 -15.27
N ILE A 102 0.24 -8.56 -15.84
CA ILE A 102 -0.77 -9.53 -15.48
C ILE A 102 -0.82 -10.57 -16.59
N SER A 103 -0.43 -11.80 -16.27
CA SER A 103 -0.46 -12.89 -17.25
C SER A 103 -1.88 -13.40 -17.47
N PRO A 104 -2.19 -13.89 -18.69
CA PRO A 104 -3.45 -14.58 -18.93
C PRO A 104 -3.59 -15.79 -18.01
N PRO A 105 -4.81 -16.15 -17.61
CA PRO A 105 -5.03 -17.37 -16.86
C PRO A 105 -4.51 -18.56 -17.68
N LEU A 106 -3.66 -19.39 -17.07
CA LEU A 106 -3.25 -20.66 -17.68
C LEU A 106 -4.51 -21.47 -17.96
N LYS A 107 -4.71 -21.90 -19.22
CA LYS A 107 -5.79 -22.83 -19.55
C LYS A 107 -5.67 -24.02 -18.62
N GLN A 108 -6.64 -24.20 -17.72
CA GLN A 108 -6.76 -25.45 -16.98
C GLN A 108 -6.94 -26.54 -18.04
N GLN A 109 -5.97 -27.44 -18.16
CA GLN A 109 -6.16 -28.68 -18.88
C GLN A 109 -7.21 -29.45 -18.08
N ASN A 110 -8.48 -29.34 -18.48
CA ASN A 110 -9.52 -30.24 -18.04
C ASN A 110 -9.07 -31.66 -18.42
N LYS A 111 -8.62 -32.42 -17.42
CA LYS A 111 -8.45 -33.87 -17.52
C LYS A 111 -9.77 -34.54 -17.17
#